data_AF-A0A1Z8KXW0-F1
#
_entry.id   AF-A0A1Z8KXW0-F1
#
_cell.length_a   1.000
_cell.length_b   1.000
_cell.length_c   1.000
_cell.angle_alpha   90.00
_cell.angle_beta   90.00
_cell.angle_gamma   90.00
#
_symmetry.space_group_name_H-M   'P 1'
#
loop_
_entity.id
_entity.type
_entity.pdbx_description
1 polymer ?
#
loop_
_entity_poly.entity_id
_entity_poly.type
_entity_poly.pdbx_seq_one_letter_code
_entity_poly.pdbx_strand_id
1 'polypeptide(L)' 'MLYTDIDGLLRKDYHYNPETDIGGGMYLWDDEQKARAFHQGPWMERLLANYGSEPEIDWLQIPMTTDGINHSVAVHL' A
#
# COMPACT_ATOMS: atom_id res chain seq x y z
N MET A 1 14.35 -1.90 7.38
CA MET A 1 13.04 -2.07 8.05
C MET A 1 12.20 -2.99 7.21
N LEU A 2 11.73 -4.08 7.79
CA LEU A 2 10.62 -4.81 7.20
C LEU A 2 9.36 -3.97 7.44
N TYR A 3 8.40 -4.01 6.52
CA TYR A 3 7.15 -3.26 6.64
C TYR A 3 6.24 -3.80 7.76
N THR A 4 6.66 -4.84 8.48
CA THR A 4 5.92 -5.56 9.51
C THR A 4 5.68 -4.74 10.78
N ASP A 5 6.47 -3.69 11.02
CA ASP A 5 6.49 -2.97 12.30
C ASP A 5 5.91 -1.54 12.18
N ILE A 6 5.25 -1.23 11.06
CA ILE A 6 4.64 0.07 10.83
C ILE A 6 3.24 0.07 11.45
N ASP A 7 3.01 0.96 12.42
CA ASP A 7 1.71 1.11 13.07
C ASP A 7 0.61 1.36 12.02
N GLY A 8 -0.43 0.51 12.07
CA GLY A 8 -1.60 0.57 11.20
C GLY A 8 -1.43 -0.05 9.81
N LEU A 9 -0.22 -0.45 9.40
CA LEU A 9 -0.04 -1.16 8.14
C LEU A 9 -0.37 -2.64 8.32
N LEU A 10 -1.49 -3.07 7.72
CA LEU A 10 -1.98 -4.45 7.82
C LEU A 10 -1.33 -5.37 6.79
N ARG A 11 -1.07 -4.86 5.58
CA ARG A 11 -0.45 -5.64 4.51
C ARG A 11 0.23 -4.73 3.50
N LYS A 12 1.35 -5.21 2.95
CA LYS A 12 1.96 -4.67 1.74
C LYS A 12 2.22 -5.79 0.74
N ASP A 13 1.63 -5.67 -0.44
CA ASP A 13 1.91 -6.54 -1.57
C ASP A 13 2.75 -5.77 -2.58
N TYR A 14 3.79 -6.41 -3.13
CA TYR A 14 4.62 -5.83 -4.19
C TYR A 14 4.08 -6.26 -5.54
N HIS A 15 4.08 -5.35 -6.51
CA HIS A 15 3.74 -5.67 -7.89
C HIS A 15 4.78 -5.09 -8.84
N TYR A 16 4.87 -5.70 -10.02
CA TYR A 16 5.71 -5.26 -11.11
C TYR A 16 5.09 -5.70 -12.43
N ASN A 17 4.97 -4.76 -13.37
CA ASN A 17 4.57 -5.03 -14.73
C ASN A 17 5.81 -5.05 -15.63
N PRO A 18 6.21 -6.22 -16.16
CA PRO A 18 7.40 -6.34 -17.01
C PRO A 18 7.24 -5.70 -18.39
N GLU A 19 6.02 -5.47 -18.87
CA GLU A 19 5.77 -4.87 -20.19
C GLU A 19 5.94 -3.34 -20.17
N THR A 20 5.58 -2.71 -19.05
CA THR A 20 5.69 -1.25 -18.88
C THR A 20 6.90 -0.84 -18.04
N ASP A 21 7.62 -1.80 -17.46
CA ASP A 21 8.73 -1.59 -16.50
C ASP A 21 8.30 -0.74 -15.29
N ILE A 22 7.06 -0.94 -14.81
CA ILE A 22 6.51 -0.20 -13.68
C ILE A 22 6.34 -1.14 -12.49
N GLY A 23 6.97 -0.79 -11.38
CA GLY A 23 6.84 -1.48 -10.10
C GLY A 23 6.15 -0.61 -9.04
N GLY A 24 5.59 -1.24 -8.03
CA GLY A 24 4.91 -0.53 -6.95
C GLY A 24 4.56 -1.40 -5.76
N GLY A 25 3.73 -0.84 -4.88
CA GLY A 25 3.20 -1.53 -3.72
C GLY A 25 1.73 -1.21 -3.50
N MET A 26 0.96 -2.22 -3.13
CA MET A 26 -0.40 -2.07 -2.63
C MET A 26 -0.35 -2.13 -1.11
N TYR A 27 -0.91 -1.13 -0.44
CA TYR A 27 -0.85 -0.99 1.02
C TYR A 27 -2.26 -1.02 1.59
N LEU A 28 -2.49 -1.92 2.54
CA LEU A 28 -3.73 -1.99 3.29
C LEU A 28 -3.51 -1.43 4.68
N TRP A 29 -4.28 -0.40 5.04
CA TRP A 29 -4.19 0.30 6.32
C TRP A 29 -5.47 0.11 7.14
N ASP A 30 -5.33 0.17 8.46
CA ASP A 30 -6.47 0.24 9.39
C ASP A 30 -7.11 1.64 9.43
N ASP A 31 -6.33 2.68 9.12
CA ASP A 31 -6.72 4.09 9.24
C ASP A 31 -6.10 4.95 8.13
N GLU A 32 -6.90 5.86 7.58
CA GLU A 32 -6.48 6.75 6.49
C GLU A 32 -5.43 7.77 6.95
N GLN A 33 -5.50 8.27 8.19
CA GLN A 33 -4.56 9.29 8.66
C GLN A 33 -3.16 8.69 8.81
N LYS A 34 -3.05 7.47 9.35
CA LYS A 34 -1.79 6.71 9.40
C LYS A 34 -1.24 6.46 8.00
N ALA A 35 -2.09 6.05 7.06
CA ALA A 35 -1.70 5.83 5.67
C ALA A 35 -1.12 7.11 5.04
N ARG A 36 -1.79 8.25 5.22
CA ARG A 36 -1.36 9.55 4.70
C ARG A 36 -0.07 10.03 5.35
N ALA A 37 0.08 9.87 6.66
CA ALA A 37 1.30 10.24 7.38
C ALA A 37 2.52 9.43 6.90
N PHE A 38 2.33 8.15 6.60
CA PHE A 38 3.41 7.28 6.12
C PHE A 38 3.86 7.60 4.69
N HIS A 39 2.94 7.90 3.78
CA HIS A 39 3.24 8.14 2.35
C HIS A 39 3.71 9.58 2.06
N GLN A 40 4.43 10.17 3.02
CA GLN A 40 4.98 11.52 2.94
C GLN A 40 6.43 11.53 3.46
N GLY A 41 7.11 12.66 3.25
CA GLY A 41 8.43 12.92 3.83
C GLY A 41 9.48 11.84 3.50
N PRO A 42 10.13 11.22 4.50
CA PRO A 42 11.26 10.31 4.29
C PRO A 42 10.94 9.10 3.38
N TRP A 43 9.68 8.67 3.35
CA TRP A 43 9.26 7.59 2.44
C TRP A 43 9.32 8.02 0.97
N MET A 44 8.84 9.25 0.69
CA MET A 44 8.81 9.83 -0.65
C MET A 44 10.24 10.08 -1.15
N GLU A 45 11.08 10.67 -0.29
CA GLU A 45 12.50 10.91 -0.57
C GLU A 45 13.24 9.61 -0.91
N ARG A 46 12.95 8.53 -0.18
CA ARG A 46 13.55 7.22 -0.44
C ARG A 46 13.12 6.65 -1.79
N LEU A 47 11.86 6.81 -2.19
CA LEU A 47 11.41 6.32 -3.50
C LEU A 47 12.05 7.10 -4.63
N LEU A 48 12.11 8.44 -4.53
CA LEU A 48 12.77 9.27 -5.51
C LEU A 48 14.27 8.90 -5.62
N ALA A 49 14.96 8.68 -4.50
CA ALA A 49 16.37 8.30 -4.51
C ALA A 49 16.61 6.91 -5.12
N ASN A 50 15.71 5.95 -4.91
CA ASN A 50 15.88 4.58 -5.38
C ASN A 50 15.43 4.37 -6.84
N TYR A 51 14.39 5.09 -7.27
CA TYR A 51 13.73 4.85 -8.55
C TYR A 51 13.80 6.05 -9.51
N GLY A 52 14.30 7.20 -9.08
CA GLY A 52 14.52 8.38 -9.92
C GLY A 52 13.24 9.15 -10.29
N SER A 53 12.08 8.72 -9.79
CA SER A 53 10.79 9.36 -10.00
C SER A 53 9.97 9.40 -8.71
N GLU A 54 9.06 10.36 -8.65
CA GLU A 54 8.00 10.34 -7.63
C GLU A 54 6.98 9.24 -7.97
N PRO A 55 6.45 8.53 -6.97
CA PRO A 55 5.37 7.57 -7.15
C PRO A 55 4.05 8.28 -7.46
N GLU A 56 3.23 7.63 -8.29
CA GLU A 56 1.81 7.93 -8.37
C GLU A 56 1.08 7.16 -7.26
N ILE A 57 0.17 7.83 -6.54
CA ILE A 57 -0.57 7.24 -5.41
C ILE A 57 -2.07 7.38 -5.62
N ASP A 58 -2.76 6.25 -5.71
CA ASP A 58 -4.22 6.16 -5.64
C ASP A 58 -4.68 5.88 -4.21
N TRP A 59 -5.60 6.72 -3.72
CA TRP A 59 -6.22 6.55 -2.40
C TRP A 59 -7.59 5.89 -2.56
N LEU A 60 -7.70 4.63 -2.17
CA LEU A 60 -8.90 3.82 -2.35
C LEU A 60 -9.48 3.38 -1.01
N GLN A 61 -10.81 3.33 -0.95
CA GLN A 61 -11.55 2.74 0.15
C GLN A 61 -11.99 1.33 -0.23
N ILE A 62 -11.93 0.40 0.71
CA ILE A 62 -12.35 -0.99 0.50
C ILE A 62 -13.61 -1.21 1.35
N PRO A 63 -14.81 -0.99 0.80
CA PRO A 63 -16.05 -1.15 1.57
C PRO A 63 -16.37 -2.62 1.88
N MET A 64 -15.76 -3.56 1.15
CA MET A 64 -16.03 -4.99 1.30
C MET A 64 -14.83 -5.83 0.84
N THR A 65 -14.63 -6.97 1.49
CA THR A 65 -13.61 -7.96 1.13
C THR A 65 -14.25 -9.35 1.08
N THR A 66 -13.96 -10.09 0.02
CA THR A 66 -14.30 -11.52 -0.09
C THR A 66 -13.02 -12.35 0.00
N ASP A 67 -13.05 -13.42 0.79
CA ASP A 67 -11.92 -14.33 0.95
C ASP A 67 -12.33 -15.73 0.50
N GLY A 68 -11.76 -16.17 -0.63
CA GLY A 68 -12.03 -17.48 -1.19
C GLY A 68 -11.31 -18.64 -0.50
N ILE A 69 -10.29 -18.36 0.32
CA ILE A 69 -9.58 -19.39 1.10
C ILE A 69 -10.40 -19.72 2.34
N ASN A 70 -10.87 -18.69 3.05
CA ASN A 70 -11.65 -18.84 4.27
C ASN A 70 -13.16 -18.89 4.03
N HIS A 71 -13.61 -18.73 2.77
CA HIS A 71 -15.02 -18.64 2.39
C HIS A 71 -15.79 -17.59 3.22
N SER A 72 -15.24 -16.39 3.34
CA SER A 72 -15.80 -15.31 4.16
C SER A 72 -16.03 -14.02 3.39
N VAL A 73 -16.89 -13.17 3.96
CA VAL A 73 -17.16 -11.81 3.48
C VAL A 73 -17.07 -10.86 4.67
N ALA A 74 -16.30 -9.77 4.52
CA ALA A 74 -16.22 -8.68 5.48
C ALA A 74 -16.75 -7.40 4.83
N VAL A 75 -17.57 -6.64 5.55
CA VAL A 75 -18.07 -5.32 5.14
C VAL A 75 -17.46 -4.30 6.11
N HIS A 76 -16.90 -3.22 5.56
CA HIS A 76 -16.10 -2.23 6.29
C HIS A 76 -16.73 -0.82 6.30
N LEU A 77 -18.04 -0.74 6.01
CA LEU A 77 -18.82 0.50 5.95
C LEU A 77 -19.05 1.14 7.33
#